data_AF-A0A842AFX7-F1
#
_entry.id   AF-A0A842AFX7-F1
#
_cell.length_a   1.000
_cell.length_b   1.000
_cell.length_c   1.000
_cell.angle_alpha   90.00
_cell.angle_beta   90.00
_cell.angle_gamma   90.00
#
_symmetry.space_group_name_H-M   'P 1'
#
loop_
_entity.id
_entity.type
_entity.pdbx_description
1 polymer ?
#
loop_
_entity_poly.entity_id
_entity_poly.type
_entity_poly.pdbx_seq_one_letter_code
_entity_poly.pdbx_strand_id
1 'polypeptide(L)'
;MSNLGIRDKNFCIFIGVADDRTAAEKIAKINKTDFLEVSGKFVLGIEKDISTEFTLDSYIRRYLSEIEKFDISTEIKSQLKCPEIISYRGKQVVILNIKTAMDVSKFEGKYYIREGSNTKEISNMDDLVSISKRFASVEKMDC
;
A
#
# COMPACT_ATOMS: atom_id res chain seq x y z
N MET A 1 -4.21 -5.18 -3.68
CA MET A 1 -5.41 -4.36 -3.36
C MET A 1 -6.19 -3.99 -4.62
N SER A 2 -5.51 -3.65 -5.72
CA SER A 2 -6.14 -3.36 -7.03
C SER A 2 -7.09 -4.46 -7.54
N ASN A 3 -6.77 -5.73 -7.29
CA ASN A 3 -7.55 -6.89 -7.77
C ASN A 3 -8.85 -7.18 -6.99
N LEU A 4 -9.33 -6.25 -6.17
CA LEU A 4 -10.59 -6.43 -5.42
C LEU A 4 -11.83 -6.22 -6.29
N GLY A 5 -11.73 -5.49 -7.42
CA GLY A 5 -12.82 -5.31 -8.38
C GLY A 5 -13.97 -4.43 -7.88
N ILE A 6 -13.71 -3.56 -6.89
CA ILE A 6 -14.71 -2.64 -6.33
C ILE A 6 -14.49 -1.27 -6.95
N ARG A 7 -15.35 -0.84 -7.89
CA ARG A 7 -15.26 0.50 -8.50
C ARG A 7 -15.34 1.62 -7.45
N ASP A 8 -14.66 2.72 -7.75
CA ASP A 8 -14.66 3.98 -6.97
C ASP A 8 -14.20 3.87 -5.51
N LYS A 9 -13.56 2.75 -5.15
CA LYS A 9 -12.95 2.58 -3.84
C LYS A 9 -11.48 2.97 -3.87
N ASN A 10 -11.14 3.95 -3.05
CA ASN A 10 -9.76 4.31 -2.77
C ASN A 10 -9.22 3.42 -1.64
N PHE A 11 -8.04 2.85 -1.84
CA PHE A 11 -7.28 2.16 -0.81
C PHE A 11 -6.10 3.04 -0.41
N CYS A 12 -5.81 3.11 0.89
CA CYS A 12 -4.66 3.82 1.42
C CYS A 12 -3.73 2.83 2.11
N ILE A 13 -2.44 2.93 1.81
CA ILE A 13 -1.39 2.26 2.59
C ILE A 13 -0.69 3.35 3.40
N PHE A 14 -0.60 3.14 4.72
CA PHE A 14 0.10 4.04 5.64
C PHE A 14 1.47 3.44 5.98
N ILE A 15 2.54 4.16 5.66
CA ILE A 15 3.91 3.81 6.05
C ILE A 15 4.30 4.63 7.27
N GLY A 16 4.89 3.99 8.27
CA GLY A 16 5.15 4.59 9.58
C GLY A 16 4.03 4.32 10.59
N VAL A 17 3.15 3.35 10.32
CA VAL A 17 2.08 2.91 11.22
C VAL A 17 2.17 1.39 11.40
N ALA A 18 2.12 0.93 12.64
CA ALA A 18 2.06 -0.49 12.98
C ALA A 18 0.63 -0.93 13.28
N ASP A 19 0.32 -2.17 12.88
CA ASP A 19 -1.00 -2.78 13.03
C ASP A 19 -1.28 -3.26 14.45
N ASP A 20 -0.23 -3.65 15.18
CA ASP A 20 -0.30 -4.16 16.55
C ASP A 20 0.76 -3.53 17.46
N ARG A 21 0.50 -3.61 18.76
CA ARG A 21 1.32 -2.97 19.79
C ARG A 21 2.69 -3.60 19.91
N THR A 22 2.79 -4.92 19.78
CA THR A 22 4.04 -5.66 19.94
C THR A 22 5.04 -5.27 18.86
N ALA A 23 4.57 -5.15 17.60
CA ALA A 23 5.36 -4.62 16.50
C ALA A 23 5.79 -3.17 16.78
N ALA A 24 4.87 -2.32 17.26
CA ALA A 24 5.17 -0.94 17.60
C ALA A 24 6.24 -0.81 18.68
N GLU A 25 6.12 -1.55 19.78
CA GLU A 25 7.08 -1.56 20.89
C GLU A 25 8.45 -2.08 20.47
N LYS A 26 8.48 -3.14 19.65
CA LYS A 26 9.74 -3.68 19.09
C LYS A 26 10.45 -2.64 18.23
N ILE A 27 9.73 -2.01 17.31
CA ILE A 27 10.29 -0.98 16.43
C ILE A 27 10.73 0.21 17.26
N ALA A 28 9.88 0.75 18.13
CA ALA A 28 10.18 1.85 19.06
C ALA A 28 11.46 1.62 19.87
N LYS A 29 11.65 0.40 20.40
CA LYS A 29 12.85 0.03 21.15
C LYS A 29 14.12 0.03 20.31
N ILE A 30 14.09 -0.56 19.11
CA ILE A 30 15.21 -0.53 18.15
C ILE A 30 15.48 0.92 17.73
N ASN A 31 14.39 1.66 17.57
CA ASN A 31 14.40 3.00 17.05
C ASN A 31 14.75 4.07 18.09
N LYS A 32 14.73 3.72 19.39
CA LYS A 32 14.84 4.66 20.50
C LYS A 32 13.86 5.83 20.32
N THR A 33 12.65 5.52 19.87
CA THR A 33 11.57 6.48 19.60
C THR A 33 10.31 6.01 20.30
N ASP A 34 9.37 6.91 20.54
CA ASP A 34 8.03 6.54 21.00
C ASP A 34 7.05 6.34 19.82
N PHE A 35 5.88 5.78 20.10
CA PHE A 35 4.76 5.70 19.17
C PHE A 35 3.51 6.35 19.75
N LEU A 36 2.58 6.76 18.89
CA LEU A 36 1.28 7.29 19.27
C LEU A 36 0.20 6.27 18.97
N GLU A 37 -0.60 5.91 19.97
CA GLU A 37 -1.76 5.05 19.77
C GLU A 37 -2.98 5.89 19.31
N VAL A 38 -3.59 5.48 18.19
CA VAL A 38 -4.77 6.11 17.60
C VAL A 38 -5.71 5.01 17.11
N SER A 39 -6.88 4.89 17.72
CA SER A 39 -7.92 3.93 17.30
C SER A 39 -7.41 2.49 17.15
N GLY A 40 -6.55 2.03 18.07
CA GLY A 40 -5.96 0.69 18.03
C GLY A 40 -4.83 0.51 16.99
N LYS A 41 -4.33 1.60 16.40
CA LYS A 41 -3.16 1.65 15.51
C LYS A 41 -2.03 2.45 16.15
N PHE A 42 -0.80 2.16 15.77
CA PHE A 42 0.38 2.71 16.44
C PHE A 42 1.25 3.49 15.46
N VAL A 43 1.20 4.82 15.52
CA VAL A 43 1.93 5.72 14.64
C VAL A 43 3.35 5.90 15.16
N LEU A 44 4.32 5.37 14.43
CA LEU A 44 5.75 5.46 14.71
C LEU A 44 6.39 6.65 14.01
N GLY A 45 5.92 6.93 12.79
CA GLY A 45 6.50 7.91 11.88
C GLY A 45 7.70 7.35 11.10
N ILE A 46 8.16 8.11 10.09
CA ILE A 46 9.31 7.75 9.24
C ILE A 46 10.59 8.53 9.59
N GLU A 47 10.60 9.30 10.69
CA GLU A 47 11.73 10.15 11.09
C GLU A 47 13.04 9.38 11.20
N LYS A 48 12.98 8.17 11.75
CA LYS A 48 14.21 7.38 11.91
C LYS A 48 14.74 6.89 10.56
N ASP A 49 13.86 6.51 9.65
CA ASP A 49 14.24 6.10 8.31
C ASP A 49 14.90 7.27 7.55
N ILE A 50 14.36 8.49 7.70
CA ILE A 50 14.94 9.73 7.17
C ILE A 50 16.29 10.04 7.84
N SER A 51 16.37 9.93 9.18
CA SER A 51 17.60 10.26 9.92
C SER A 51 18.77 9.35 9.58
N THR A 52 18.48 8.13 9.12
CA THR A 52 19.48 7.13 8.75
C THR A 52 19.90 7.24 7.28
N GLU A 53 19.06 7.84 6.41
CA GLU A 53 19.24 7.81 4.95
C GLU A 53 19.13 9.16 4.21
N PHE A 54 19.48 10.27 4.87
CA PHE A 54 19.39 11.64 4.33
C PHE A 54 17.95 12.19 4.22
N THR A 55 17.85 13.48 3.88
CA THR A 55 16.62 14.30 3.79
C THR A 55 15.39 13.59 3.20
N LEU A 56 14.19 14.07 3.52
CA LEU A 56 12.92 13.55 2.99
C LEU A 56 12.94 13.32 1.45
N ASP A 57 13.56 14.23 0.70
CA ASP A 57 13.72 14.10 -0.75
C ASP A 57 14.53 12.87 -1.17
N SER A 58 15.58 12.53 -0.43
CA SER A 58 16.41 11.34 -0.68
C SER A 58 15.62 10.06 -0.41
N TYR A 59 14.84 10.04 0.68
CA TYR A 59 13.93 8.94 0.99
C TYR A 59 12.92 8.72 -0.14
N ILE A 60 12.29 9.78 -0.63
CA ILE A 60 11.32 9.71 -1.73
C ILE A 60 12.00 9.29 -3.03
N ARG A 61 13.19 9.81 -3.36
CA ARG A 61 13.94 9.37 -4.55
C ARG A 61 14.25 7.88 -4.51
N ARG A 62 14.70 7.36 -3.37
CA ARG A 62 14.95 5.92 -3.19
C ARG A 62 13.67 5.12 -3.37
N TYR A 63 12.59 5.52 -2.71
CA TYR A 63 11.27 4.91 -2.87
C TYR A 63 10.85 4.84 -4.34
N LEU A 64 10.91 5.96 -5.07
CA LEU A 64 10.58 6.03 -6.49
C LEU A 64 11.48 5.10 -7.33
N SER A 65 12.77 5.02 -7.00
CA SER A 65 13.71 4.14 -7.70
C SER A 65 13.40 2.65 -7.49
N GLU A 66 12.89 2.26 -6.32
CA GLU A 66 12.46 0.88 -6.05
C GLU A 66 11.16 0.55 -6.78
N ILE A 67 10.18 1.47 -6.76
CA ILE A 67 8.92 1.31 -7.52
C ILE A 67 9.18 1.13 -9.02
N GLU A 68 10.21 1.76 -9.57
CA GLU A 68 10.54 1.63 -10.99
C GLU A 68 10.92 0.21 -11.38
N LYS A 69 11.60 -0.53 -10.49
CA LYS A 69 12.10 -1.88 -10.73
C LYS A 69 10.97 -2.92 -10.78
N PHE A 70 9.81 -2.64 -10.19
CA PHE A 70 8.72 -3.60 -10.14
C PHE A 70 8.05 -3.78 -11.50
N ASP A 71 7.76 -5.04 -11.83
CA ASP A 71 6.92 -5.44 -12.95
C ASP A 71 5.44 -5.39 -12.53
N ILE A 72 4.87 -4.19 -12.68
CA ILE A 72 3.47 -3.84 -12.40
C ILE A 72 2.94 -2.94 -13.53
N SER A 73 1.61 -2.83 -13.64
CA SER A 73 1.00 -1.96 -14.66
C SER A 73 1.43 -0.49 -14.50
N THR A 74 1.57 0.21 -15.63
CA THR A 74 1.94 1.63 -15.65
C THR A 74 0.97 2.50 -14.85
N GLU A 75 -0.31 2.14 -14.84
CA GLU A 75 -1.34 2.83 -14.05
C GLU A 75 -1.06 2.74 -12.54
N ILE A 76 -0.84 1.53 -12.02
CA ILE A 76 -0.51 1.34 -10.59
C ILE A 76 0.82 2.00 -10.27
N LYS A 77 1.82 1.86 -11.14
CA LYS A 77 3.13 2.50 -10.96
C LYS A 77 2.99 4.02 -10.84
N SER A 78 2.15 4.66 -11.67
CA SER A 78 1.91 6.10 -11.59
C SER A 78 1.22 6.51 -10.29
N GLN A 79 0.31 5.70 -9.75
CA GLN A 79 -0.35 5.98 -8.48
C GLN A 79 0.64 5.89 -7.31
N LEU A 80 1.51 4.88 -7.31
CA LEU A 80 2.54 4.69 -6.28
C LEU A 80 3.58 5.82 -6.31
N LYS A 81 3.89 6.39 -7.49
CA LYS A 81 4.86 7.49 -7.64
C LYS A 81 4.41 8.83 -7.08
N CYS A 82 3.17 8.96 -6.61
CA CYS A 82 2.64 10.18 -6.01
C CYS A 82 2.26 9.97 -4.54
N PRO A 83 3.23 9.66 -3.65
CA PRO A 83 2.95 9.53 -2.22
C PRO A 83 2.57 10.88 -1.62
N GLU A 84 1.60 10.87 -0.71
CA GLU A 84 1.32 12.01 0.16
C GLU A 84 2.08 11.85 1.48
N ILE A 85 2.59 12.95 2.03
CA ILE A 85 3.32 12.93 3.30
C ILE A 85 2.62 13.89 4.24
N ILE A 86 2.11 13.35 5.34
CA ILE A 86 1.43 14.13 6.36
C ILE A 86 2.25 14.16 7.64
N SER A 87 2.18 15.26 8.39
CA SER A 87 2.68 15.31 9.76
C SER A 87 1.52 15.20 10.74
N TYR A 88 1.51 14.13 11.52
CA TYR A 88 0.54 13.89 12.58
C TYR A 88 1.23 13.94 13.93
N ARG A 89 0.94 14.98 14.73
CA ARG A 89 1.49 15.19 16.08
C ARG A 89 3.03 15.06 16.12
N GLY A 90 3.71 15.65 15.13
CA GLY A 90 5.17 15.63 15.02
C GLY A 90 5.75 14.34 14.45
N LYS A 91 4.92 13.42 13.94
CA LYS A 91 5.33 12.20 13.23
C LYS A 91 4.90 12.26 11.77
N GLN A 92 5.83 12.05 10.85
CA GLN A 92 5.65 12.02 9.41
C GLN A 92 5.20 10.63 8.99
N VAL A 93 4.11 10.56 8.24
CA VAL A 93 3.52 9.32 7.74
C VAL A 93 3.36 9.45 6.23
N VAL A 94 3.76 8.41 5.50
CA VAL A 94 3.55 8.36 4.04
C VAL A 94 2.24 7.65 3.76
N ILE A 95 1.44 8.23 2.89
CA ILE A 95 0.17 7.68 2.43
C ILE A 95 0.29 7.37 0.95
N LEU A 96 0.12 6.09 0.60
CA LEU A 96 0.02 5.65 -0.79
C LEU A 96 -1.44 5.44 -1.13
N ASN A 97 -1.96 6.25 -2.04
CA ASN A 97 -3.33 6.15 -2.53
C ASN A 97 -3.37 5.24 -3.76
N ILE A 98 -4.09 4.13 -3.65
CA ILE A 98 -4.25 3.13 -4.71
C ILE A 98 -5.73 3.07 -5.08
N LYS A 99 -6.04 3.44 -6.31
CA LYS A 99 -7.34 3.24 -6.92
C LYS A 99 -7.45 1.81 -7.43
N THR A 100 -8.66 1.26 -7.44
CA THR A 100 -8.92 0.01 -8.15
C THR A 100 -8.57 0.16 -9.62
N ALA A 101 -7.83 -0.81 -10.14
CA ALA A 101 -7.57 -0.91 -11.58
C ALA A 101 -8.87 -1.23 -12.32
N MET A 102 -8.94 -0.88 -13.60
CA MET A 102 -10.07 -1.25 -14.46
C MET A 102 -10.09 -2.75 -14.77
N ASP A 103 -8.93 -3.42 -14.67
CA ASP A 103 -8.74 -4.83 -14.95
C ASP A 103 -7.88 -5.53 -13.89
N VAL A 104 -7.87 -6.87 -13.95
CA VAL A 104 -6.98 -7.69 -13.12
C VAL A 104 -5.52 -7.33 -13.40
N SER A 105 -4.80 -6.92 -12.37
CA SER A 105 -3.40 -6.53 -12.43
C SER A 105 -2.46 -7.63 -11.95
N LYS A 106 -1.29 -7.73 -12.59
CA LYS A 106 -0.20 -8.62 -12.19
C LYS A 106 0.81 -7.89 -11.31
N PHE A 107 1.52 -8.68 -10.51
CA PHE A 107 2.74 -8.28 -9.82
C PHE A 107 3.78 -9.37 -10.11
N GLU A 108 4.88 -9.01 -10.80
CA GLU A 108 5.98 -9.92 -11.15
C GLU A 108 5.50 -11.21 -11.85
N GLY A 109 4.69 -11.03 -12.89
CA GLY A 109 4.12 -12.14 -13.67
C GLY A 109 3.02 -12.96 -12.98
N LYS A 110 2.73 -12.69 -11.70
CA LYS A 110 1.75 -13.44 -10.89
C LYS A 110 0.54 -12.60 -10.54
N TYR A 111 -0.54 -13.28 -10.14
CA TYR A 111 -1.78 -12.65 -9.71
C TYR A 111 -1.98 -12.83 -8.21
N TYR A 112 -2.43 -11.77 -7.55
CA TYR A 112 -2.68 -11.78 -6.11
C TYR A 112 -4.04 -11.16 -5.80
N ILE A 113 -4.71 -11.68 -4.76
CA ILE A 113 -5.92 -11.09 -4.20
C ILE A 113 -5.77 -10.90 -2.70
N ARG A 114 -6.38 -9.83 -2.18
CA ARG A 114 -6.45 -9.59 -0.74
C ARG A 114 -7.74 -10.19 -0.18
N GLU A 115 -7.60 -11.02 0.84
CA GLU A 115 -8.71 -11.62 1.59
C GLU A 115 -8.56 -11.19 3.06
N GLY A 116 -9.37 -10.21 3.49
CA GLY A 116 -9.24 -9.60 4.82
C GLY A 116 -7.88 -8.90 5.00
N SER A 117 -7.09 -9.37 5.98
CA SER A 117 -5.74 -8.86 6.26
C SER A 117 -4.65 -9.53 5.43
N ASN A 118 -4.94 -10.64 4.74
CA ASN A 118 -3.94 -11.47 4.07
C ASN A 118 -3.93 -11.25 2.55
N THR A 119 -2.78 -11.49 1.93
CA THR A 119 -2.61 -11.46 0.46
C THR A 119 -2.28 -12.86 -0.02
N LYS A 120 -3.09 -13.39 -0.95
CA LYS A 120 -2.98 -14.75 -1.47
C LYS A 120 -2.62 -14.73 -2.96
N GLU A 121 -1.68 -15.58 -3.36
CA GLU A 121 -1.37 -15.84 -4.78
C GLU A 121 -2.49 -16.67 -5.41
N ILE A 122 -2.89 -16.29 -6.62
CA ILE A 122 -3.86 -17.03 -7.42
C ILE A 122 -3.09 -17.93 -8.38
N SER A 123 -3.18 -19.24 -8.16
CA SER A 123 -2.43 -20.24 -8.92
C SER A 123 -3.29 -21.05 -9.89
N ASN A 124 -4.62 -20.98 -9.78
CA ASN A 124 -5.55 -21.72 -10.64
C ASN A 124 -6.35 -20.78 -11.56
N MET A 125 -6.80 -21.33 -12.69
CA MET A 125 -7.51 -20.58 -13.73
C MET A 125 -8.93 -20.20 -13.29
N ASP A 126 -9.60 -21.04 -12.50
CA ASP A 126 -10.98 -20.82 -12.06
C ASP A 126 -11.11 -19.58 -11.16
N ASP A 127 -10.17 -19.40 -10.23
CA ASP A 127 -10.07 -18.22 -9.37
C ASP A 127 -9.75 -16.97 -10.19
N LEU A 128 -8.86 -17.08 -11.18
CA LEU A 128 -8.51 -15.97 -12.06
C LEU A 128 -9.73 -15.51 -12.89
N VAL A 129 -10.47 -16.45 -13.46
CA VAL A 129 -11.72 -16.18 -14.20
C VAL A 129 -12.79 -15.61 -13.26
N SER A 130 -12.86 -16.10 -12.02
CA SER A 130 -13.81 -15.59 -11.03
C SER A 130 -13.51 -14.13 -10.64
N ILE A 131 -12.23 -13.77 -10.57
CA ILE A 131 -11.79 -12.40 -10.29
C ILE A 131 -12.00 -11.50 -11.50
N SER A 132 -11.68 -11.93 -12.71
CA SER A 132 -11.88 -11.12 -13.92
C SER A 132 -13.36 -10.76 -14.14
N LYS A 133 -14.28 -11.66 -13.80
CA LYS A 133 -15.73 -11.38 -13.80
C LYS A 133 -16.14 -10.23 -12.90
N ARG A 134 -15.39 -9.92 -11.83
CA ARG A 134 -15.67 -8.77 -10.95
C ARG A 134 -15.49 -7.44 -11.68
N PHE A 135 -14.65 -7.41 -12.70
CA PHE A 135 -14.40 -6.22 -13.52
C PHE A 135 -15.39 -6.17 -14.70
N ALA A 136 -15.76 -7.31 -15.29
CA ALA A 136 -16.73 -7.40 -16.39
C ALA A 136 -18.21 -7.17 -15.99
N SER A 137 -18.60 -7.58 -14.77
CA SER A 137 -20.01 -7.47 -14.33
C SER A 137 -20.44 -6.03 -14.01
N VAL A 138 -19.51 -5.08 -14.05
CA VAL A 138 -19.72 -3.68 -13.68
C VAL A 138 -20.10 -2.82 -14.91
N GLU A 139 -19.95 -3.31 -16.13
CA GLU A 139 -20.39 -2.59 -17.36
C GLU A 139 -21.91 -2.53 -17.54
N LYS A 140 -22.71 -3.29 -16.76
CA LYS A 140 -24.18 -3.39 -16.95
C LYS A 140 -25.02 -2.55 -15.99
N MET A 141 -24.42 -1.65 -15.20
CA MET A 141 -25.14 -0.87 -14.17
C MET A 141 -25.24 0.64 -14.44
N ASP A 142 -24.88 1.07 -15.65
CA ASP A 142 -25.11 2.44 -16.13
C ASP A 142 -26.21 2.41 -17.23
N CYS A 143 -27.48 2.34 -16.80
CA CYS A 143 -28.68 2.64 -17.60
C CYS A 143 -29.66 3.47 -16.77
#